data_AF-A0ABD0Q1V8-F1
#
_entry.id   AF-A0ABD0Q1V8-F1
#
_cell.length_a   1.000
_cell.length_b   1.000
_cell.length_c   1.000
_cell.angle_alpha   90.00
_cell.angle_beta   90.00
_cell.angle_gamma   90.00
#
_symmetry.space_group_name_H-M   'P 1'
#
loop_
_entity.id
_entity.type
_entity.pdbx_description
1 polymer ?
#
loop_
_entity_poly.entity_id
_entity_poly.type
_entity_poly.pdbx_seq_one_letter_code
_entity_poly.pdbx_strand_id
1 'polypeptide(L)' 'MEDFRRSYLRLCKEGGIDTQESVLAQLHDTRAATGICRLDLSGQSITTDTCSVLGRVLQNDTVFTEILLSDCMLSEE' A
#
# COMPACT_ATOMS: atom_id res chain seq x y z
N MET A 1 -2.51 10.72 -4.37
CA MET A 1 -1.47 9.69 -4.10
C MET A 1 -0.40 10.17 -3.13
N GLU A 2 0.10 11.41 -3.24
CA GLU A 2 1.10 11.90 -2.28
C GLU A 2 0.60 11.89 -0.82
N ASP A 3 -0.69 12.21 -0.59
CA ASP A 3 -1.29 12.13 0.75
C ASP A 3 -1.40 10.71 1.28
N PHE A 4 -1.72 9.73 0.41
CA PHE A 4 -1.71 8.31 0.77
C PHE A 4 -0.29 7.87 1.15
N ARG A 5 0.70 8.18 0.31
CA ARG A 5 2.12 7.88 0.59
C ARG A 5 2.57 8.50 1.90
N ARG A 6 2.23 9.77 2.15
CA ARG A 6 2.58 10.47 3.39
C ARG A 6 1.93 9.81 4.60
N SER A 7 0.66 9.43 4.50
CA SER A 7 -0.06 8.75 5.56
C SER A 7 0.51 7.37 5.86
N TYR A 8 0.83 6.59 4.81
CA TYR A 8 1.49 5.29 4.92
C TYR A 8 2.84 5.40 5.64
N LEU A 9 3.73 6.27 5.16
CA LEU A 9 5.04 6.47 5.78
C LEU A 9 4.94 6.93 7.24
N ARG A 10 3.98 7.81 7.54
CA ARG A 10 3.71 8.27 8.90
C ARG A 10 3.28 7.11 9.81
N LEU A 11 2.34 6.28 9.37
CA LEU A 11 1.83 5.16 10.16
C LEU A 11 2.87 4.05 10.35
N CYS A 12 3.70 3.76 9.34
CA CYS A 12 4.85 2.87 9.50
C CYS A 12 5.78 3.38 10.61
N LYS A 13 6.15 4.67 10.56
CA LYS A 13 7.01 5.30 11.57
C LYS A 13 6.40 5.29 12.97
N GLU A 14 5.10 5.60 13.09
CA GLU A 14 4.39 5.59 14.39
C GLU A 14 4.28 4.18 14.99
N GLY A 15 4.18 3.15 14.14
CA GLY A 15 4.13 1.75 14.55
C GLY A 15 5.48 1.07 14.74
N GLY A 16 6.60 1.73 14.37
CA GLY A 16 7.92 1.09 14.35
C GLY A 16 8.04 -0.01 13.29
N ILE A 17 7.24 0.07 12.23
CA ILE A 17 7.14 -0.92 11.15
C ILE A 17 8.04 -0.49 10.00
N ASP A 18 8.80 -1.43 9.44
CA ASP A 18 9.61 -1.18 8.25
C ASP A 18 8.74 -0.90 7.03
N THR A 19 9.13 0.11 6.26
CA THR A 19 8.39 0.49 5.06
C THR A 19 8.71 -0.48 3.91
N GLN A 20 7.75 -1.28 3.47
CA GLN A 20 7.96 -2.13 2.29
C GLN A 20 8.09 -1.31 0.99
N GLU A 21 9.17 -1.57 0.25
CA GLU A 21 9.47 -0.92 -1.03
C GLU A 21 8.44 -1.27 -2.10
N SER A 22 7.92 -2.50 -2.11
CA SER A 22 6.89 -2.96 -3.04
C SER A 22 5.64 -2.07 -3.04
N VAL A 23 5.20 -1.64 -1.85
CA VAL A 23 4.08 -0.69 -1.70
C VAL A 23 4.47 0.69 -2.25
N LEU A 24 5.66 1.20 -1.90
CA LEU A 24 6.09 2.52 -2.33
C LEU A 24 6.28 2.64 -3.85
N ALA A 25 6.77 1.58 -4.50
CA ALA A 25 6.93 1.49 -5.94
C ALA A 25 5.59 1.67 -6.65
N GLN A 26 4.54 0.99 -6.15
CA GLN A 26 3.19 1.08 -6.70
C GLN A 26 2.61 2.47 -6.58
N LEU A 27 2.85 3.17 -5.46
CA LEU A 27 2.41 4.55 -5.25
C LEU A 27 3.10 5.57 -6.18
N HIS A 28 4.25 5.22 -6.74
CA HIS A 28 4.97 6.05 -7.73
C HIS A 28 4.49 5.76 -9.16
N ASP A 29 4.15 4.51 -9.47
CA ASP A 29 3.77 4.06 -10.81
C ASP A 29 2.28 4.16 -11.14
N THR A 30 1.41 4.47 -10.17
CA THR A 30 -0.03 4.70 -10.43
C THR A 30 -0.31 6.02 -11.15
N ARG A 31 0.32 6.24 -12.31
CA ARG A 31 -0.03 7.36 -13.18
C ARG A 31 -1.44 7.11 -13.73
N ALA A 32 -2.31 8.09 -13.51
CA ALA A 32 -3.74 8.13 -13.83
C ALA A 32 -4.07 8.06 -15.34
N ALA A 33 -3.37 7.23 -16.12
CA ALA A 33 -3.54 7.12 -17.56
C ALA A 33 -4.85 6.43 -17.96
N THR A 34 -5.49 5.68 -17.05
CA THR A 34 -6.69 4.89 -17.35
C THR A 34 -7.91 5.26 -16.50
N GLY A 35 -7.82 6.28 -15.63
CA GLY A 35 -8.89 6.66 -14.70
C GLY A 35 -9.14 5.65 -13.56
N ILE A 36 -8.46 4.50 -13.57
CA ILE A 36 -8.55 3.48 -12.54
C ILE A 36 -7.44 3.76 -11.50
N CYS A 37 -7.84 4.14 -10.29
CA CYS A 37 -6.93 4.25 -9.15
C CYS A 37 -6.91 2.90 -8.43
N ARG A 38 -5.98 2.04 -8.83
CA ARG A 38 -5.82 0.68 -8.29
C ARG A 38 -4.45 0.52 -7.65
N LEU A 39 -4.43 -0.02 -6.44
CA LEU A 39 -3.19 -0.43 -5.77
C LEU A 39 -2.92 -1.90 -6.12
N ASP A 40 -1.94 -2.16 -6.98
CA ASP A 40 -1.60 -3.51 -7.43
C ASP A 40 -0.44 -4.08 -6.61
N LEU A 41 -0.72 -5.08 -5.76
CA LEU A 41 0.30 -5.76 -4.97
C LEU A 41 0.45 -7.22 -5.40
N SER A 42 0.04 -7.56 -6.62
CA SER A 42 0.16 -8.93 -7.12
C SER A 42 1.61 -9.41 -7.19
N GLY A 43 1.82 -10.68 -6.86
CA GLY A 43 3.14 -11.30 -6.82
C GLY A 43 4.07 -10.77 -5.72
N GLN A 44 3.59 -9.86 -4.85
CA GLN A 44 4.41 -9.30 -3.77
C GLN A 44 4.31 -10.15 -2.50
N SER A 45 5.43 -10.29 -1.79
CA SER A 45 5.41 -10.71 -0.39
C SER A 45 5.05 -9.51 0.47
N ILE A 46 3.98 -9.58 1.26
CA ILE A 46 3.49 -8.47 2.08
C ILE A 46 3.48 -8.94 3.54
N THR A 47 4.05 -8.14 4.42
CA THR A 47 4.09 -8.50 5.85
C THR A 47 2.73 -8.23 6.51
N THR A 48 2.41 -8.97 7.57
CA THR A 48 1.19 -8.74 8.36
C THR A 48 1.13 -7.31 8.92
N ASP A 49 2.26 -6.75 9.32
CA ASP A 49 2.40 -5.36 9.75
C ASP A 49 2.09 -4.38 8.61
N THR A 50 2.60 -4.65 7.40
CA THR A 50 2.29 -3.84 6.22
C THR A 50 0.82 -3.89 5.88
N CYS A 51 0.18 -5.07 5.93
CA CYS A 51 -1.27 -5.21 5.76
C CYS A 51 -2.06 -4.39 6.79
N SER A 52 -1.61 -4.40 8.04
CA SER A 52 -2.24 -3.64 9.13
C SER A 52 -2.14 -2.13 8.89
N VAL A 53 -0.98 -1.64 8.45
CA VAL A 53 -0.80 -0.23 8.09
C VAL A 53 -1.64 0.13 6.88
N LEU A 54 -1.61 -0.68 5.82
CA LEU A 54 -2.42 -0.48 4.61
C LEU A 54 -3.90 -0.36 4.96
N GLY A 55 -4.43 -1.26 5.79
CA GLY A 55 -5.82 -1.20 6.25
C GLY A 55 -6.17 0.12 6.92
N ARG A 56 -5.26 0.67 7.75
CA ARG A 56 -5.46 1.97 8.40
C ARG A 56 -5.40 3.16 7.43
N VAL A 57 -4.50 3.14 6.46
CA VAL A 57 -4.42 4.21 5.46
C VAL A 57 -5.67 4.19 4.58
N LEU A 58 -6.05 3.00 4.10
CA LEU A 58 -7.18 2.79 3.20
C LEU A 58 -8.53 3.17 3.82
N GLN A 59 -8.68 3.08 5.14
CA GLN A 59 -9.91 3.53 5.83
C GLN A 59 -10.26 5.00 5.56
N ASN A 60 -9.27 5.85 5.31
CA ASN A 60 -9.48 7.28 5.04
C ASN A 60 -9.09 7.64 3.60
N ASP A 61 -8.81 6.64 2.76
CA ASP A 61 -8.38 6.89 1.39
C ASP A 61 -9.57 7.17 0.48
N THR A 62 -9.43 8.18 -0.36
CA THR A 62 -10.40 8.55 -1.38
C THR A 62 -9.84 8.40 -2.79
N VAL A 63 -8.60 7.92 -2.91
CA VAL A 63 -7.89 7.81 -4.18
C VAL A 63 -8.12 6.42 -4.77
N PHE A 64 -7.69 5.37 -4.07
CA PHE A 64 -7.79 3.99 -4.54
C PHE A 64 -9.20 3.45 -4.41
N THR A 65 -9.76 3.01 -5.53
CA THR A 65 -11.08 2.36 -5.60
C THR A 65 -10.96 0.84 -5.67
N GLU A 66 -9.77 0.34 -5.97
CA GLU A 66 -9.48 -1.08 -6.12
C GLU A 66 -8.13 -1.44 -5.48
N ILE A 67 -8.04 -2.65 -4.95
CA ILE A 67 -6.79 -3.26 -4.49
C ILE A 67 -6.71 -4.63 -5.14
N LEU A 68 -5.59 -4.92 -5.81
CA LEU A 68 -5.31 -6.26 -6.32
C LEU A 68 -4.35 -6.98 -5.39
N LEU A 69 -4.86 -8.05 -4.79
CA LEU A 69 -4.09 -9.04 -4.05
C LEU A 69 -4.24 -10.38 -4.78
N SER A 70 -3.26 -10.72 -5.61
CA SER A 70 -3.23 -11.97 -6.37
C SER A 70 -1.82 -12.53 -6.33
N ASP A 71 -1.69 -13.82 -6.02
CA ASP A 71 -0.37 -14.47 -5.86
C ASP A 71 0.53 -13.74 -4.85
N CYS A 72 -0.08 -13.18 -3.79
CA CYS A 72 0.64 -12.54 -2.70
C CYS A 72 1.00 -13.57 -1.64
N MET A 73 2.22 -13.48 -1.11
CA MET A 73 2.62 -14.24 0.08
C MET A 73 2.47 -13.35 1.31
N LEU A 74 1.78 -13.81 2.34
CA LEU A 74 1.71 -13.11 3.63
C LEU A 74 2.80 -13.66 4.55
N SER A 75 3.69 -12.79 5.02
CA SER A 75 4.75 -13.14 5.99
C SER A 75 4.49 -12.52 7.36
N GLU A 76 4.90 -13.23 8.41
CA GLU A 76 5.02 -12.69 9.76
C GLU A 76 6.40 -12.06 10.03
N GLU A 77 7.35 -12.26 9.10
CA GLU A 77 8.66 -11.59 9.03
C GLU A 77 8.54 -10.17 8.49
#